data_AF-A0A2B4RGV4-F1
#
_entry.id   AF-A0A2B4RGV4-F1
#
_cell.length_a   1.000
_cell.length_b   1.000
_cell.length_c   1.000
_cell.angle_alpha   90.00
_cell.angle_beta   90.00
_cell.angle_gamma   90.00
#
_symmetry.space_group_name_H-M   'P 1'
#
loop_
_entity.id
_entity.type
_entity.pdbx_description
1 polymer ?
#
loop_
_entity_poly.entity_id
_entity_poly.type
_entity_poly.pdbx_seq_one_letter_code
_entity_poly.pdbx_strand_id
1 'polypeptide(L)'
;MDFCVAPNEGGCSPPDGSYLNLTKTEGTACNATDQIFLLDQDGVIYHICSGKVVCPQDNNPTNGKKLMLKEEHFKHLSISRQVRLPAHNNLKNLKNDFCVHPHGGMPLERKRLEYSPGCNEERLKLNFFELVYPFKALFVSSIIVLGRGTGFFVLGRGSGFFGLGTGL
;
A
#
# COMPACT_ATOMS: atom_id res chain seq x y z
N MET A 1 -0.32 15.68 -17.57
CA MET A 1 -0.71 14.34 -18.06
C MET A 1 -0.37 13.42 -16.93
N ASP A 2 -1.38 12.78 -16.37
CA ASP A 2 -1.22 12.03 -15.14
C ASP A 2 -1.27 10.54 -15.47
N PHE A 3 -0.62 9.75 -14.62
CA PHE A 3 -0.50 8.31 -14.80
C PHE A 3 -0.83 7.62 -13.49
N CYS A 4 -1.49 6.47 -13.60
CA CYS A 4 -1.74 5.55 -12.50
C CYS A 4 -0.74 4.41 -12.54
N VAL A 5 -0.47 3.84 -11.37
CA VAL A 5 0.24 2.58 -11.27
C VAL A 5 -0.77 1.46 -11.45
N ALA A 6 -0.46 0.49 -12.31
CA ALA A 6 -1.28 -0.70 -12.50
C ALA A 6 -0.38 -1.94 -12.73
N PRO A 7 -0.91 -3.15 -12.53
CA PRO A 7 -0.31 -4.36 -13.07
C PRO A 7 -0.19 -4.27 -14.60
N ASN A 8 0.90 -4.80 -15.18
CA ASN A 8 1.08 -4.82 -16.63
C ASN A 8 0.03 -5.66 -17.36
N GLU A 9 -0.59 -6.60 -16.66
CA GLU A 9 -1.60 -7.52 -17.18
C GLU A 9 -2.48 -8.06 -16.05
N GLY A 10 -3.63 -8.64 -16.41
CA GLY A 10 -4.50 -9.38 -15.49
C GLY A 10 -5.33 -8.54 -14.50
N GLY A 11 -5.09 -7.22 -14.40
CA GLY A 11 -5.88 -6.32 -13.54
C GLY A 11 -5.93 -6.84 -12.10
N CYS A 12 -7.12 -7.19 -11.59
CA CYS A 12 -7.29 -7.76 -10.25
C CYS A 12 -6.89 -9.23 -10.07
N SER A 13 -6.54 -9.92 -11.15
CA SER A 13 -6.00 -11.29 -11.11
C SER A 13 -4.71 -11.39 -11.93
N PRO A 14 -3.66 -10.60 -11.59
CA PRO A 14 -2.41 -10.64 -12.31
C PRO A 14 -1.71 -11.98 -12.07
N PRO A 15 -1.14 -12.61 -13.11
CA PRO A 15 -0.24 -13.76 -12.94
C PRO A 15 0.90 -13.46 -11.94
N ASP A 16 1.42 -14.51 -11.30
CA ASP A 16 2.59 -14.36 -10.45
C ASP A 16 3.80 -13.92 -11.30
N GLY A 17 4.48 -12.85 -10.87
CA GLY A 17 5.57 -12.25 -11.65
C GLY A 17 5.11 -11.26 -12.72
N SER A 18 3.83 -10.84 -12.74
CA SER A 18 3.48 -9.57 -13.36
C SER A 18 4.24 -8.42 -12.70
N TYR A 19 4.40 -7.30 -13.40
CA TYR A 19 5.14 -6.13 -12.92
C TYR A 19 4.29 -4.85 -13.01
N LEU A 20 4.70 -3.84 -12.27
CA LEU A 20 3.99 -2.57 -12.23
C LEU A 20 4.40 -1.68 -13.40
N ASN A 21 3.42 -1.01 -14.02
CA ASN A 21 3.64 -0.01 -15.05
C ASN A 21 2.76 1.23 -14.83
N LEU A 22 3.02 2.26 -15.63
CA LEU A 22 2.22 3.47 -15.69
C LEU A 22 1.16 3.35 -16.78
N THR A 23 -0.08 3.69 -16.44
CA THR A 23 -1.23 3.76 -17.36
C THR A 23 -1.81 5.17 -17.32
N LYS A 24 -2.12 5.76 -18.47
CA LYS A 24 -2.70 7.11 -18.58
C LYS A 24 -4.02 7.19 -17.84
N THR A 25 -4.20 8.30 -17.14
CA THR A 25 -5.50 8.70 -16.59
C THR A 25 -6.33 9.30 -17.74
N GLU A 26 -7.18 8.53 -18.41
CA GLU A 26 -8.15 9.07 -19.39
C GLU A 26 -9.30 9.80 -18.67
N GLY A 27 -8.98 10.77 -17.81
CA GLY A 27 -9.93 11.44 -16.90
C GLY A 27 -10.25 10.65 -15.63
N THR A 28 -9.54 9.56 -15.34
CA THR A 28 -9.72 8.72 -14.16
C THR A 28 -8.81 9.15 -13.01
N ALA A 29 -9.32 9.19 -11.77
CA ALA A 29 -8.57 9.61 -10.59
C ALA A 29 -7.70 8.50 -9.96
N CYS A 30 -7.17 7.57 -10.76
CA CYS A 30 -6.48 6.36 -10.28
C CYS A 30 -7.27 5.57 -9.23
N ASN A 31 -8.59 5.48 -9.43
CA ASN A 31 -9.54 4.87 -8.51
C ASN A 31 -10.13 3.56 -9.04
N ALA A 32 -9.61 3.04 -10.17
CA ALA A 32 -9.94 1.68 -10.60
C ALA A 32 -9.37 0.70 -9.57
N THR A 33 -10.10 -0.38 -9.29
CA THR A 33 -9.77 -1.33 -8.21
C THR A 33 -8.40 -1.97 -8.35
N ASP A 34 -7.94 -2.19 -9.59
CA ASP A 34 -6.63 -2.74 -9.95
C ASP A 34 -5.51 -1.69 -9.95
N GLN A 35 -5.83 -0.43 -9.66
CA GLN A 35 -4.88 0.67 -9.49
C GLN A 35 -4.70 1.06 -8.03
N ILE A 36 -5.37 0.36 -7.10
CA ILE A 36 -5.30 0.66 -5.67
C ILE A 36 -4.27 -0.23 -4.99
N PHE A 37 -3.26 0.42 -4.42
CA PHE A 37 -2.20 -0.22 -3.65
C PHE A 37 -2.18 0.32 -2.22
N LEU A 38 -1.97 -0.57 -1.26
CA LEU A 38 -1.86 -0.23 0.16
C LEU A 38 -0.40 -0.37 0.59
N LEU A 39 0.19 0.70 1.10
CA LEU A 39 1.46 0.65 1.85
C LEU A 39 1.14 0.43 3.33
N ASP A 40 1.55 -0.70 3.88
CA ASP A 40 1.31 -1.04 5.29
C ASP A 40 2.33 -0.37 6.24
N GLN A 41 2.17 -0.61 7.55
CA GLN A 41 3.05 -0.07 8.60
C GLN A 41 4.47 -0.65 8.56
N ASP A 42 4.64 -1.86 8.02
CA ASP A 42 5.93 -2.50 7.82
C ASP A 42 6.63 -1.97 6.55
N GLY A 43 5.97 -1.15 5.74
CA GLY A 43 6.48 -0.62 4.49
C GLY A 43 6.32 -1.57 3.31
N VAL A 44 5.47 -2.59 3.42
CA VAL A 44 5.16 -3.52 2.32
C VAL A 44 3.96 -2.97 1.54
N ILE A 45 4.04 -3.08 0.21
CA ILE A 45 2.97 -2.63 -0.68
C ILE A 45 2.15 -3.83 -1.13
N TYR A 46 0.84 -3.75 -0.98
CA TYR A 46 -0.12 -4.78 -1.40
C TYR A 46 -1.00 -4.24 -2.50
N HIS A 47 -1.27 -5.06 -3.50
CA HIS A 47 -2.30 -4.81 -4.49
C HIS A 47 -3.65 -5.27 -3.92
N ILE A 48 -4.54 -4.32 -3.63
CA ILE A 48 -5.69 -4.57 -2.75
C ILE A 48 -6.61 -5.66 -3.28
N CYS A 49 -6.95 -5.64 -4.57
CA CYS A 49 -7.92 -6.59 -5.09
C CYS A 49 -7.34 -7.99 -5.35
N SER A 50 -6.05 -8.12 -5.68
CA SER A 50 -5.45 -9.44 -5.89
C SER A 50 -4.81 -10.03 -4.63
N GLY A 51 -4.63 -9.24 -3.57
CA GLY A 51 -3.91 -9.64 -2.35
C GLY A 51 -2.41 -9.87 -2.54
N LYS A 52 -1.85 -9.57 -3.72
CA LYS A 52 -0.43 -9.80 -4.02
C LYS A 52 0.44 -8.71 -3.40
N VAL A 53 1.66 -9.08 -3.07
CA VAL A 53 2.68 -8.18 -2.54
C VAL A 53 3.59 -7.68 -3.66
N VAL A 54 4.08 -6.45 -3.52
CA VAL A 54 5.09 -5.91 -4.40
C VAL A 54 6.47 -6.34 -3.91
N CYS A 55 7.16 -7.12 -4.72
CA CYS A 55 8.52 -7.61 -4.48
C CYS A 55 9.49 -7.11 -5.57
N PRO A 56 10.77 -6.90 -5.25
CA PRO A 56 11.77 -6.63 -6.27
C PRO A 56 12.00 -7.85 -7.16
N GLN A 57 12.24 -7.59 -8.45
CA GLN A 57 12.66 -8.62 -9.40
C GLN A 57 13.89 -9.38 -8.88
N ASP A 58 13.84 -10.72 -8.97
CA ASP A 58 14.89 -11.63 -8.49
C ASP A 58 15.24 -11.45 -7.01
N ASN A 59 14.30 -10.94 -6.20
CA ASN A 59 14.52 -10.63 -4.79
C ASN A 59 15.71 -9.67 -4.54
N ASN A 60 15.98 -8.79 -5.52
CA ASN A 60 17.12 -7.90 -5.49
C ASN A 60 16.72 -6.47 -5.89
N PRO A 61 16.52 -5.53 -4.94
CA PRO A 61 16.04 -4.18 -5.23
C PRO A 61 17.14 -3.24 -5.80
N THR A 62 17.94 -3.68 -6.76
CA THR A 62 19.04 -2.87 -7.35
C THR A 62 18.61 -2.10 -8.60
N ASN A 63 19.45 -1.18 -9.07
CA ASN A 63 19.20 -0.39 -10.28
C ASN A 63 18.68 -1.22 -11.48
N GLY A 64 17.60 -0.76 -12.11
CA GLY A 64 16.95 -1.38 -13.26
C GLY A 64 16.05 -2.59 -12.94
N LYS A 65 15.99 -3.03 -11.68
CA LYS A 65 15.12 -4.15 -11.27
C LYS A 65 13.68 -3.71 -11.13
N LYS A 66 12.77 -4.51 -11.66
CA LYS A 66 11.34 -4.19 -11.71
C LYS A 66 10.66 -4.38 -10.35
N LEU A 67 9.53 -3.73 -10.17
CA LEU A 67 8.58 -4.01 -9.09
C LEU A 67 7.59 -5.06 -9.59
N MET A 68 7.62 -6.24 -8.97
CA MET A 68 6.87 -7.42 -9.37
C MET A 68 5.74 -7.68 -8.38
N LEU A 69 4.59 -8.15 -8.85
CA LEU A 69 3.54 -8.71 -8.02
C LEU A 69 3.79 -10.19 -7.79
N LYS A 70 3.83 -10.56 -6.52
CA LYS A 70 4.06 -11.93 -6.06
C LYS A 70 3.02 -12.34 -5.03
N GLU A 71 2.77 -13.64 -4.90
CA GLU A 71 1.97 -14.15 -3.78
C GLU A 71 2.55 -13.75 -2.43
N GLU A 72 1.70 -13.58 -1.42
CA GLU A 72 2.12 -13.11 -0.09
C GLU A 72 3.20 -14.00 0.55
N HIS A 73 3.19 -15.31 0.31
CA HIS A 73 4.20 -16.21 0.87
C HIS A 73 5.61 -16.01 0.28
N PHE A 74 5.75 -15.27 -0.83
CA PHE A 74 7.05 -14.82 -1.36
C PHE A 74 7.48 -13.46 -0.78
N LYS A 75 6.73 -12.90 0.19
CA LYS A 75 7.09 -11.66 0.89
C LYS A 75 8.37 -11.85 1.67
N HIS A 76 9.39 -11.08 1.30
CA HIS A 76 10.65 -11.00 2.03
C HIS A 76 10.79 -9.61 2.64
N LEU A 77 10.49 -9.48 3.94
CA LEU A 77 10.52 -8.18 4.63
C LEU A 77 11.91 -7.51 4.57
N SER A 78 12.99 -8.28 4.51
CA SER A 78 14.36 -7.71 4.41
C SER A 78 14.64 -6.99 3.09
N ILE A 79 13.81 -7.16 2.04
CA ILE A 79 14.06 -6.63 0.70
C ILE A 79 12.87 -5.88 0.08
N SER A 80 11.64 -6.20 0.47
CA SER A 80 10.42 -5.65 -0.15
C SER A 80 9.90 -4.38 0.54
N ARG A 81 10.48 -4.02 1.69
CA ARG A 81 10.05 -2.84 2.45
C ARG A 81 10.48 -1.55 1.77
N GLN A 82 9.55 -0.60 1.78
CA GLN A 82 9.64 0.72 1.18
C GLN A 82 9.25 1.75 2.23
N VAL A 83 9.78 2.96 2.09
CA VAL A 83 9.36 4.12 2.87
C VAL A 83 8.99 5.25 1.92
N ARG A 84 7.88 5.92 2.21
CA ARG A 84 7.53 7.17 1.53
C ARG A 84 8.47 8.26 1.99
N LEU A 85 9.06 8.99 1.05
CA LEU A 85 9.85 10.19 1.32
C LEU A 85 8.94 11.43 1.20
N PRO A 86 8.51 12.06 2.31
CA PRO A 86 7.49 13.13 2.26
C PRO A 86 7.95 14.38 1.49
N ALA A 87 9.24 14.71 1.57
CA ALA A 87 9.80 15.90 0.92
C ALA A 87 9.74 15.85 -0.62
N HIS A 88 9.82 14.64 -1.19
CA HIS A 88 9.92 14.43 -2.64
C HIS A 88 8.82 13.53 -3.19
N ASN A 89 7.86 13.10 -2.35
CA ASN A 89 6.77 12.21 -2.70
C ASN A 89 7.23 11.02 -3.55
N ASN A 90 8.23 10.26 -3.08
CA ASN A 90 8.73 9.07 -3.78
C ASN A 90 8.80 7.88 -2.81
N LEU A 91 8.95 6.65 -3.32
CA LEU A 91 9.20 5.45 -2.55
C LEU A 91 10.68 5.09 -2.61
N LYS A 92 11.30 4.98 -1.43
CA LYS A 92 12.66 4.45 -1.29
C LYS A 92 12.60 3.05 -0.71
N ASN A 93 13.36 2.12 -1.26
CA ASN A 93 13.55 0.83 -0.61
C ASN A 93 14.28 1.02 0.74
N LEU A 94 14.04 0.14 1.72
CA LEU A 94 14.73 0.23 3.02
C LEU A 94 16.03 -0.59 3.09
N LYS A 95 16.22 -1.57 2.20
CA LYS A 95 17.45 -2.37 2.14
C LYS A 95 18.62 -1.58 1.55
N ASN A 96 18.31 -0.68 0.61
CA ASN A 96 19.28 0.14 -0.10
C ASN A 96 18.68 1.52 -0.39
N ASP A 97 19.50 2.45 -0.89
CA ASP A 97 19.05 3.82 -1.16
C ASP A 97 18.45 4.02 -2.57
N PHE A 98 17.95 2.96 -3.22
CA PHE A 98 17.26 3.08 -4.51
C PHE A 98 15.79 3.46 -4.34
N CYS A 99 15.30 4.25 -5.29
CA CYS A 99 13.93 4.73 -5.34
C CYS A 99 13.15 4.17 -6.53
N VAL A 100 11.82 4.21 -6.43
CA VAL A 100 10.91 3.71 -7.46
C VAL A 100 10.75 4.74 -8.57
N HIS A 101 11.20 4.41 -9.77
CA HIS A 101 11.20 5.29 -10.93
C HIS A 101 10.44 4.62 -12.08
N PRO A 102 9.78 5.38 -12.97
CA PRO A 102 9.50 4.87 -14.30
C PRO A 102 10.82 4.59 -15.02
N HIS A 103 10.87 3.56 -15.84
CA HIS A 103 12.10 3.21 -16.56
C HIS A 103 12.67 4.41 -17.34
N GLY A 104 13.97 4.69 -17.23
CA GLY A 104 14.57 5.90 -17.84
C GLY A 104 14.11 7.24 -17.22
N GLY A 105 13.35 7.19 -16.13
CA GLY A 105 12.90 8.33 -15.30
C GLY A 105 11.83 9.23 -15.92
N MET A 106 11.31 8.92 -17.11
CA MET A 106 10.24 9.70 -17.74
C MET A 106 8.91 8.94 -17.66
N PRO A 107 7.85 9.52 -17.08
CA PRO A 107 6.55 8.88 -17.03
C PRO A 107 5.93 8.84 -18.44
N LEU A 108 5.62 7.64 -18.92
CA LEU A 108 5.02 7.38 -20.23
C LEU A 108 4.04 6.20 -20.12
N GLU A 109 3.13 6.10 -21.08
CA GLU A 109 2.17 4.99 -21.16
C GLU A 109 2.89 3.64 -21.24
N ARG A 110 2.42 2.67 -20.47
CA ARG A 110 2.99 1.32 -20.30
C ARG A 110 4.44 1.29 -19.83
N LYS A 111 4.96 2.41 -19.31
CA LYS A 111 6.31 2.45 -18.79
C LYS A 111 6.38 1.68 -17.48
N ARG A 112 7.18 0.63 -17.43
CA ARG A 112 7.40 -0.17 -16.21
C ARG A 112 8.06 0.66 -15.11
N LEU A 113 7.77 0.32 -13.86
CA LEU A 113 8.45 0.85 -12.69
C LEU A 113 9.66 -0.03 -12.33
N GLU A 114 10.75 0.61 -11.93
CA GLU A 114 12.01 -0.02 -11.55
C GLU A 114 12.68 0.73 -10.39
N TYR A 115 13.64 0.07 -9.73
CA TYR A 115 14.52 0.73 -8.77
C TYR A 115 15.61 1.49 -9.51
N SER A 116 15.90 2.72 -9.09
CA SER A 116 16.94 3.56 -9.69
C SER A 116 17.48 4.57 -8.67
N PRO A 117 18.73 5.08 -8.81
CA PRO A 117 19.24 6.09 -7.89
C PRO A 117 18.59 7.45 -8.16
N GLY A 118 18.56 8.31 -7.14
CA GLY A 118 18.09 9.69 -7.26
C GLY A 118 16.61 9.87 -6.91
N CYS A 119 16.30 10.11 -5.65
CA CYS A 119 14.92 10.11 -5.15
C CYS A 119 14.19 11.46 -5.25
N ASN A 120 14.89 12.52 -5.62
CA ASN A 120 14.48 13.91 -5.38
C ASN A 120 14.11 14.69 -6.64
N GLU A 121 14.03 14.05 -7.80
CA GLU A 121 13.66 14.73 -9.03
C GLU A 121 12.13 14.89 -9.13
N GLU A 122 11.68 16.09 -9.50
CA GLU A 122 10.26 16.46 -9.61
C GLU A 122 9.44 15.49 -10.49
N ARG A 123 10.04 15.00 -11.59
CA ARG A 123 9.42 14.07 -12.54
C ARG A 123 9.15 12.67 -11.98
N LEU A 124 9.68 12.35 -10.80
CA LEU A 124 9.59 11.04 -10.16
C LEU A 124 8.55 11.00 -9.04
N LYS A 125 7.86 12.12 -8.79
CA LYS A 125 6.85 12.24 -7.75
C LYS A 125 5.70 11.26 -8.00
N LEU A 126 5.39 10.47 -6.97
CA LEU A 126 4.22 9.62 -6.84
C LEU A 126 3.20 10.33 -5.95
N ASN A 127 1.97 10.45 -6.42
CA ASN A 127 0.88 10.97 -5.61
C ASN A 127 0.27 9.83 -4.78
N PHE A 128 0.28 10.00 -3.46
CA PHE A 128 -0.38 9.11 -2.53
C PHE A 128 -1.62 9.80 -2.01
N PHE A 129 -2.72 9.07 -2.01
CA PHE A 129 -3.99 9.52 -1.45
C PHE A 129 -4.31 8.65 -0.25
N GLU A 130 -4.93 9.27 0.75
CA GLU A 130 -5.53 8.52 1.83
C GLU A 130 -6.82 7.89 1.31
N LEU A 131 -6.99 6.60 1.53
CA LEU A 131 -8.25 5.94 1.25
C LEU A 131 -9.26 6.39 2.30
N VAL A 132 -10.20 7.24 1.88
CA VAL A 132 -11.31 7.70 2.71
C VAL A 132 -12.37 6.57 2.72
N TYR A 133 -12.43 5.81 3.83
CA TYR A 133 -13.41 4.74 4.22
C TYR A 133 -13.19 3.30 3.70
N PRO A 134 -13.88 2.27 4.23
CA PRO A 134 -13.95 1.76 5.60
C PRO A 134 -13.55 0.26 5.60
N PHE A 135 -12.27 -0.08 5.67
CA PHE A 135 -11.91 -1.48 5.97
C PHE A 135 -12.07 -1.69 7.48
N LYS A 136 -13.14 -2.40 7.86
CA LYS A 136 -13.37 -2.90 9.22
C LYS A 136 -12.22 -3.82 9.62
N ALA A 137 -11.12 -3.26 10.10
CA ALA A 137 -10.24 -3.97 11.02
C ALA A 137 -10.93 -4.00 12.39
N LEU A 138 -10.96 -5.16 13.02
CA LEU A 138 -11.56 -5.39 14.34
C LEU A 138 -11.04 -4.38 15.37
N PHE A 139 -11.96 -3.77 16.12
CA PHE A 139 -11.66 -2.85 17.22
C PHE A 139 -10.76 -3.50 18.28
N VAL A 140 -9.75 -2.75 18.74
CA VAL A 140 -9.29 -2.79 20.12
C VAL A 140 -9.47 -1.38 20.71
N SER A 141 -9.99 -1.36 21.92
CA SER A 141 -10.59 -0.23 22.62
C SER A 141 -9.63 0.93 22.93
N SER A 142 -10.21 2.14 22.94
CA SER A 142 -9.83 3.36 23.69
C SER A 142 -8.68 4.25 23.15
N ILE A 143 -9.03 5.48 22.76
CA ILE A 143 -8.55 6.73 23.40
C ILE A 143 -9.52 7.88 23.13
N ILE A 144 -9.68 8.67 24.18
CA ILE A 144 -10.63 9.75 24.45
C ILE A 144 -10.26 11.02 23.69
N VAL A 145 -11.25 11.71 23.11
CA VAL A 145 -11.16 13.16 22.86
C VAL A 145 -12.33 13.83 23.58
N LEU A 146 -11.99 14.62 24.59
CA LEU A 146 -12.91 15.40 25.41
C LEU A 146 -13.56 16.51 24.57
N GLY A 147 -14.89 16.50 24.47
CA GLY A 147 -15.68 17.58 23.88
C GLY A 147 -16.92 17.85 24.73
N ARG A 148 -17.01 19.07 25.27
CA ARG A 148 -18.10 19.56 26.13
C ARG A 148 -19.46 19.47 25.43
N GLY A 149 -20.47 18.92 26.10
CA GLY A 149 -21.87 19.07 25.69
C GLY A 149 -22.76 17.88 26.04
N THR A 150 -23.47 17.99 27.16
CA THR A 150 -24.75 17.32 27.51
C THR A 150 -25.16 16.05 26.75
N GLY A 151 -24.89 14.88 27.37
CA GLY A 151 -25.82 13.76 27.51
C GLY A 151 -25.99 12.79 26.34
N PHE A 152 -25.35 11.60 26.45
CA PHE A 152 -25.86 10.36 25.88
C PHE A 152 -25.61 9.19 26.83
N PHE A 153 -26.68 8.46 27.18
CA PHE A 153 -26.61 7.16 27.84
C PHE A 153 -26.45 6.08 26.76
N VAL A 154 -25.49 5.16 26.96
CA VAL A 154 -25.51 3.85 26.29
C VAL A 154 -25.38 2.77 27.35
N LEU A 155 -26.50 2.08 27.58
CA LEU A 155 -26.57 0.84 28.35
C LEU A 155 -25.84 -0.27 27.57
N GLY A 156 -24.60 -0.57 27.98
CA GLY A 156 -23.93 -1.80 27.56
C GLY A 156 -24.55 -2.99 28.29
N ARG A 157 -25.43 -3.73 27.62
CA ARG A 157 -25.87 -5.06 28.06
C ARG A 157 -24.64 -5.96 28.20
N GLY A 158 -24.46 -6.46 29.41
CA GLY A 158 -23.36 -7.34 29.77
C GLY A 158 -23.33 -8.65 29.00
N SER A 159 -22.13 -9.20 28.90
CA SER A 159 -21.87 -10.62 28.71
C SER A 159 -20.74 -10.97 29.67
N GLY A 160 -21.10 -11.44 30.87
CA GLY A 160 -20.14 -11.74 31.93
C GLY A 160 -20.67 -12.86 32.83
N PHE A 161 -20.28 -14.09 32.48
CA PHE A 161 -20.11 -15.26 33.34
C PHE A 161 -21.27 -15.69 34.27
N PHE A 162 -21.95 -16.78 33.88
CA PHE A 162 -22.58 -17.70 34.82
C PHE A 162 -21.49 -18.49 35.55
N GLY A 163 -21.29 -18.18 36.83
CA GLY A 163 -20.69 -19.11 37.79
C GLY A 163 -21.76 -19.44 38.84
N LEU A 164 -22.34 -20.65 38.79
CA LEU A 164 -23.12 -21.17 39.90
C LEU A 164 -22.15 -21.53 41.04
N GLY A 165 -22.14 -20.72 42.09
CA GLY A 165 -21.55 -21.06 43.38
C GLY A 165 -22.66 -21.25 44.40
N THR A 166 -22.98 -22.51 44.72
CA THR A 166 -23.79 -22.90 45.88
C THR A 166 -22.95 -22.78 47.16
N GLY A 167 -23.50 -22.19 48.22
CA GLY A 167 -22.92 -22.24 49.56
C GLY A 167 -23.83 -21.56 50.57
N LEU A 168 -24.23 -22.33 51.59
CA LEU A 168 -25.24 -22.05 52.63
C LEU A 168 -25.05 -20.75 53.40
#